data_AF-A0A528D3W3-F1
#
_entry.id   AF-A0A528D3W3-F1
#
_cell.length_a   1.000
_cell.length_b   1.000
_cell.length_c   1.000
_cell.angle_alpha   90.00
_cell.angle_beta   90.00
_cell.angle_gamma   90.00
#
_symmetry.space_group_name_H-M   'P 1'
#
loop_
_entity.id
_entity.type
_entity.pdbx_description
1 polymer ?
#
loop_
_entity_poly.entity_id
_entity_poly.type
_entity_poly.pdbx_seq_one_letter_code
_entity_poly.pdbx_strand_id
1 'polypeptide(L)'
;INVSVVVGNGDRQESGSYGMGGRKGFGEFLVEESWKHAAKEALRQALVNLEAIPAPAGTFDIVLSSGWPGVMLHEAVGHGLEGDFNRKKTSAFAGLMGQQVAAKGVTVVDDGTMAERRGS
;
A
#
# COMPACT_ATOMS: atom_id res chain seq x y z
N ILE A 1 14.42 6.18 -0.02
CA ILE A 1 14.72 6.71 -1.37
C ILE A 1 13.45 6.63 -2.19
N ASN A 2 13.17 7.66 -2.99
CA ASN A 2 12.07 7.66 -3.96
C ASN A 2 12.63 7.88 -5.36
N VAL A 3 12.12 7.13 -6.32
CA VAL A 3 12.40 7.30 -7.75
C VAL A 3 11.09 7.65 -8.44
N SER A 4 11.13 8.68 -9.28
CA SER A 4 10.01 9.10 -10.12
C SER A 4 10.49 9.16 -11.57
N VAL A 5 9.70 8.64 -12.48
CA VAL A 5 9.98 8.57 -13.92
C VAL A 5 8.80 9.16 -14.66
N VAL A 6 9.09 9.98 -15.68
CA VAL A 6 8.09 10.50 -16.63
C VAL A 6 8.42 9.92 -18.01
N VAL A 7 7.41 9.41 -18.70
CA VAL A 7 7.49 8.90 -20.08
C VAL A 7 6.47 9.64 -20.95
N GLY A 8 6.68 9.65 -22.26
CA GLY A 8 5.74 10.27 -23.20
C GLY A 8 5.71 9.58 -24.56
N ASN A 9 4.56 9.68 -25.22
CA ASN A 9 4.33 9.23 -26.59
C ASN A 9 3.36 10.21 -27.29
N GLY A 10 3.86 10.94 -28.29
CA GLY A 10 3.12 12.05 -28.90
C GLY A 10 2.76 13.11 -27.86
N ASP A 11 1.47 13.45 -27.78
CA ASP A 11 0.95 14.47 -26.86
C ASP A 11 0.61 13.91 -25.45
N ARG A 12 0.79 12.60 -25.21
CA ARG A 12 0.53 11.97 -23.92
C ARG A 12 1.80 11.86 -23.09
N GLN A 13 1.70 12.24 -21.82
CA GLN A 13 2.74 12.01 -20.80
C GLN A 13 2.12 11.32 -19.60
N GLU A 14 2.88 10.39 -19.01
CA GLU A 14 2.48 9.69 -17.79
C GLU A 14 3.69 9.52 -16.86
N SER A 15 3.39 9.25 -15.59
CA SER A 15 4.40 9.09 -14.56
C SER A 15 4.24 7.77 -13.80
N GLY A 16 5.35 7.31 -13.23
CA GLY A 16 5.40 6.16 -12.34
C GLY A 16 6.43 6.39 -11.25
N SER A 17 6.24 5.74 -10.10
CA SER A 17 7.11 5.96 -8.95
C SER A 17 7.35 4.69 -8.16
N TYR A 18 8.51 4.60 -7.52
CA TYR A 18 8.79 3.52 -6.59
C TYR A 18 9.61 4.03 -5.42
N GLY A 19 9.16 3.67 -4.22
CA GLY A 19 9.76 4.06 -2.96
C GLY A 19 10.31 2.86 -2.21
N MET A 20 11.47 3.03 -1.61
CA MET A 20 12.05 2.05 -0.68
C MET A 20 12.56 2.73 0.59
N GLY A 21 12.54 2.00 1.69
CA GLY A 21 13.01 2.49 2.97
C GLY A 21 12.83 1.46 4.09
N GLY A 22 13.21 1.88 5.28
CA GLY A 22 13.19 1.06 6.49
C GLY A 22 14.04 1.75 7.56
N ARG A 23 14.14 1.13 8.73
CA ARG A 23 15.02 1.58 9.82
C ARG A 23 16.42 0.99 9.62
N LYS A 24 17.10 1.44 8.57
CA LYS A 24 18.42 0.95 8.10
C LYS A 24 19.32 2.11 7.68
N GLY A 25 20.62 1.83 7.50
CA GLY A 25 21.57 2.81 7.01
C GLY A 25 21.29 3.20 5.55
N PHE A 26 21.52 4.47 5.19
CA PHE A 26 21.20 4.96 3.83
C PHE A 26 21.96 4.23 2.72
N GLY A 27 23.21 3.81 3.01
CA GLY A 27 24.07 3.08 2.06
C GLY A 27 23.44 1.78 1.55
N GLU A 28 22.60 1.11 2.36
CA GLU A 28 21.91 -0.12 1.94
C GLU A 28 20.89 0.13 0.80
N PHE A 29 20.36 1.34 0.68
CA PHE A 29 19.41 1.70 -0.38
C PHE A 29 20.09 2.21 -1.64
N LEU A 30 21.38 2.56 -1.58
CA LEU A 30 22.16 3.10 -2.69
C LEU A 30 22.96 2.04 -3.46
N VAL A 31 22.91 0.78 -3.04
CA VAL A 31 23.56 -0.31 -3.79
C VAL A 31 22.90 -0.49 -5.16
N GLU A 32 23.68 -0.99 -6.12
CA GLU A 32 23.30 -1.09 -7.52
C GLU A 32 21.98 -1.81 -7.73
N GLU A 33 21.81 -2.96 -7.09
CA GLU A 33 20.59 -3.77 -7.16
C GLU A 33 19.35 -2.99 -6.69
N SER A 34 19.48 -2.23 -5.60
CA SER A 34 18.37 -1.47 -5.00
C SER A 34 17.91 -0.35 -5.93
N TRP A 35 18.80 0.57 -6.34
CA TRP A 35 18.37 1.72 -7.12
C TRP A 35 17.97 1.33 -8.55
N LYS A 36 18.61 0.32 -9.16
CA LYS A 36 18.20 -0.20 -10.47
C LYS A 36 16.83 -0.86 -10.41
N HIS A 37 16.53 -1.61 -9.35
CA HIS A 37 15.20 -2.19 -9.16
C HIS A 37 14.13 -1.09 -9.05
N ALA A 38 14.36 -0.07 -8.21
CA ALA A 38 13.41 1.05 -8.09
C ALA A 38 13.20 1.80 -9.40
N ALA A 39 14.27 2.07 -10.16
CA ALA A 39 14.16 2.73 -11.46
C ALA A 39 13.37 1.89 -12.47
N LYS A 40 13.60 0.57 -12.51
CA LYS A 40 12.84 -0.35 -13.36
C LYS A 40 11.37 -0.39 -12.99
N GLU A 41 11.04 -0.42 -11.70
CA GLU A 41 9.64 -0.49 -11.25
C GLU A 41 8.90 0.85 -11.47
N ALA A 42 9.56 1.98 -11.21
CA ALA A 42 9.00 3.29 -11.52
C ALA A 42 8.74 3.44 -13.03
N LEU A 43 9.69 3.00 -13.88
CA LEU A 43 9.50 2.98 -15.33
C LEU A 43 8.36 2.05 -15.75
N ARG A 44 8.29 0.84 -15.17
CA ARG A 44 7.22 -0.12 -15.46
C ARG A 44 5.85 0.48 -15.17
N GLN A 45 5.67 1.12 -14.02
CA GLN A 45 4.42 1.81 -13.68
C GLN A 45 4.10 2.95 -14.66
N ALA A 46 5.08 3.76 -15.03
CA ALA A 46 4.90 4.86 -15.96
C ALA A 46 4.43 4.36 -17.35
N LEU A 47 5.01 3.26 -17.84
CA LEU A 47 4.62 2.63 -19.10
C LEU A 47 3.22 2.00 -19.03
N VAL A 48 2.88 1.31 -17.93
CA VAL A 48 1.52 0.79 -17.71
C VAL A 48 0.50 1.92 -17.73
N ASN A 49 0.79 3.04 -17.07
CA ASN A 49 -0.08 4.21 -17.07
C ASN A 49 -0.21 4.82 -18.48
N LEU A 50 0.88 4.88 -19.25
CA LEU A 50 0.90 5.40 -20.63
C LEU A 50 -0.01 4.61 -21.58
N GLU A 51 -0.17 3.31 -21.35
CA GLU A 51 -1.02 2.42 -22.14
C GLU A 51 -2.44 2.27 -21.57
N ALA A 52 -2.69 2.77 -20.35
CA ALA A 52 -3.96 2.59 -19.67
C ALA A 52 -5.13 3.26 -20.40
N ILE A 53 -6.28 2.58 -20.33
CA ILE A 53 -7.59 3.03 -20.80
C ILE A 53 -8.51 3.34 -19.60
N PRO A 54 -9.66 4.01 -19.80
CA PRO A 54 -10.62 4.21 -18.72
C PRO A 54 -11.06 2.89 -18.07
N ALA A 55 -11.04 2.85 -16.73
CA ALA A 55 -11.53 1.71 -15.97
C ALA A 55 -13.07 1.61 -16.03
N PRO A 56 -13.66 0.40 -15.97
CA PRO A 56 -15.11 0.23 -15.94
C PRO A 56 -15.72 0.75 -14.63
N ALA A 57 -16.98 1.20 -14.69
CA ALA A 57 -17.74 1.66 -13.53
C ALA A 57 -18.78 0.62 -13.10
N GLY A 58 -18.89 0.37 -11.79
CA GLY A 58 -19.85 -0.60 -11.24
C GLY A 58 -19.28 -1.38 -10.04
N THR A 59 -19.99 -2.44 -9.67
CA THR A 59 -19.58 -3.38 -8.63
C THR A 59 -19.00 -4.63 -9.30
N PHE A 60 -17.79 -5.01 -8.89
CA PHE A 60 -17.05 -6.14 -9.44
C PHE A 60 -16.33 -6.90 -8.33
N ASP A 61 -16.02 -8.17 -8.60
CA ASP A 61 -15.04 -8.90 -7.81
C ASP A 61 -13.64 -8.35 -8.09
N ILE A 62 -12.90 -7.98 -7.04
CA ILE A 62 -11.57 -7.38 -7.14
C ILE A 62 -10.54 -8.31 -6.51
N VAL A 63 -9.45 -8.55 -7.25
CA VAL A 63 -8.28 -9.27 -6.74
C VAL A 63 -7.22 -8.24 -6.37
N LEU A 64 -6.82 -8.22 -5.10
CA LEU A 64 -5.72 -7.40 -4.61
C LEU A 64 -4.45 -8.24 -4.51
N SER A 65 -3.34 -7.74 -5.02
CA SER A 65 -2.04 -8.38 -4.83
C SER A 65 -1.57 -8.24 -3.38
N SER A 66 -0.58 -9.04 -3.00
CA SER A 66 0.09 -8.88 -1.70
C SER A 66 0.86 -7.55 -1.62
N GLY A 67 1.24 -7.16 -0.40
CA GLY A 67 2.05 -5.97 -0.13
C GLY A 67 1.22 -4.71 0.08
N TRP A 68 1.55 -3.62 -0.63
CA TRP A 68 0.96 -2.30 -0.44
C TRP A 68 -0.58 -2.22 -0.60
N PRO A 69 -1.25 -3.04 -1.45
CA PRO A 69 -2.72 -3.10 -1.46
C PRO A 69 -3.34 -3.49 -0.11
N GLY A 70 -2.54 -3.97 0.84
CA GLY A 70 -2.91 -4.08 2.26
C GLY A 70 -3.36 -2.77 2.91
N VAL A 71 -3.21 -1.61 2.25
CA VAL A 71 -3.90 -0.36 2.60
C VAL A 71 -5.41 -0.58 2.81
N MET A 72 -6.01 -1.53 2.08
CA MET A 72 -7.40 -1.93 2.29
C MET A 72 -7.66 -2.33 3.75
N LEU A 73 -6.75 -3.07 4.38
CA LEU A 73 -6.88 -3.46 5.79
C LEU A 73 -6.74 -2.26 6.73
N HIS A 74 -5.82 -1.35 6.43
CA HIS A 74 -5.60 -0.13 7.22
C HIS A 74 -6.87 0.73 7.29
N GLU A 75 -7.51 0.94 6.14
CA GLU A 75 -8.70 1.78 6.06
C GLU A 75 -9.96 1.04 6.51
N ALA A 76 -10.16 -0.20 6.05
CA ALA A 76 -11.40 -0.94 6.31
C ALA A 76 -11.58 -1.32 7.78
N VAL A 77 -10.47 -1.63 8.47
CA VAL A 77 -10.51 -2.05 9.88
C VAL A 77 -9.48 -1.35 10.77
N GLY A 78 -8.30 -1.01 10.27
CA GLY A 78 -7.19 -0.48 11.08
C GLY A 78 -7.59 0.74 11.91
N HIS A 79 -7.95 1.85 11.24
CA HIS A 79 -8.42 3.05 11.94
C HIS A 79 -9.67 2.80 12.79
N GLY A 80 -10.62 1.99 12.28
CA GLY A 80 -11.84 1.65 13.01
C GLY A 80 -11.59 0.90 14.33
N LEU A 81 -10.44 0.23 14.47
CA LEU A 81 -10.05 -0.50 15.66
C LEU A 81 -9.15 0.32 16.61
N GLU A 82 -8.83 1.57 16.28
CA GLU A 82 -8.11 2.46 17.19
C GLU A 82 -8.94 2.73 18.47
N GLY A 83 -8.25 2.71 19.61
CA GLY A 83 -8.89 2.63 20.93
C GLY A 83 -9.64 3.90 21.33
N ASP A 84 -9.29 5.06 20.79
CA ASP A 84 -9.93 6.33 21.13
C ASP A 84 -11.34 6.44 20.54
N PHE A 85 -11.56 5.99 19.30
CA PHE A 85 -12.89 5.89 18.69
C PHE A 85 -13.77 4.84 19.38
N ASN A 86 -13.18 3.69 19.74
CA ASN A 86 -13.88 2.63 20.45
C ASN A 86 -14.29 3.06 21.87
N ARG A 87 -13.40 3.76 22.60
CA ARG A 87 -13.71 4.34 23.91
C ARG A 87 -14.83 5.39 23.83
N LYS A 88 -14.81 6.24 22.79
CA LYS A 88 -15.85 7.26 22.55
C LYS A 88 -17.14 6.68 21.96
N LYS A 89 -17.16 5.40 21.59
CA LYS A 89 -18.27 4.73 20.88
C LYS A 89 -18.64 5.37 19.54
N THR A 90 -17.67 5.97 18.85
CA THR A 90 -17.85 6.59 17.54
C THR A 90 -17.41 5.69 16.39
N SER A 91 -16.71 4.60 16.69
CA SER A 91 -16.33 3.59 15.70
C SER A 91 -17.52 2.69 15.35
N ALA A 92 -17.60 2.25 14.09
CA ALA A 92 -18.48 1.17 13.65
C ALA A 92 -18.19 -0.16 14.37
N PHE A 93 -17.00 -0.32 14.94
CA PHE A 93 -16.56 -1.52 15.67
C PHE A 93 -16.81 -1.45 17.18
N ALA A 94 -17.35 -0.34 17.70
CA ALA A 94 -17.56 -0.17 19.13
C ALA A 94 -18.54 -1.22 19.69
N GLY A 95 -18.09 -1.97 20.70
CA GLY A 95 -18.90 -3.02 21.33
C GLY A 95 -18.95 -4.35 20.56
N LEU A 96 -18.21 -4.50 19.46
CA LEU A 96 -18.17 -5.74 18.67
C LEU A 96 -17.07 -6.72 19.11
N MET A 97 -16.47 -6.52 20.29
CA MET A 97 -15.49 -7.46 20.84
C MET A 97 -16.11 -8.87 20.96
N GLY A 98 -15.44 -9.87 20.39
CA GLY A 98 -15.92 -11.26 20.34
C GLY A 98 -16.94 -11.55 19.23
N GLN A 99 -17.32 -10.56 18.41
CA GLN A 99 -18.18 -10.75 17.25
C GLN A 99 -17.36 -11.01 15.97
N GLN A 100 -17.98 -11.67 14.99
CA GLN A 100 -17.37 -11.87 13.69
C GLN A 100 -17.48 -10.57 12.86
N VAL A 101 -16.34 -9.91 12.62
CA VAL A 101 -16.26 -8.63 11.88
C VAL A 101 -15.56 -8.73 10.53
N ALA A 102 -15.07 -9.92 10.17
CA ALA A 102 -14.45 -10.23 8.88
C ALA A 102 -14.82 -11.66 8.43
N ALA A 103 -14.47 -12.02 7.20
CA ALA A 103 -14.69 -13.37 6.69
C ALA A 103 -13.91 -14.43 7.50
N LYS A 104 -14.45 -15.65 7.58
CA LYS A 104 -13.77 -16.77 8.24
C LYS A 104 -12.43 -17.05 7.56
N GLY A 105 -11.37 -17.25 8.35
CA GLY A 105 -10.01 -17.47 7.86
C GLY A 105 -9.20 -16.19 7.65
N VAL A 106 -9.79 -15.00 7.84
CA VAL A 106 -9.06 -13.74 7.86
C VAL A 106 -8.58 -13.44 9.28
N THR A 107 -7.27 -13.32 9.44
CA THR A 107 -6.63 -12.84 10.66
C THR A 107 -5.85 -11.57 10.33
N VAL A 108 -6.19 -10.46 11.01
CA VAL A 108 -5.50 -9.18 10.88
C VAL A 108 -4.71 -8.92 12.17
N VAL A 109 -3.45 -8.54 12.04
CA VAL A 109 -2.55 -8.25 13.15
C VAL A 109 -1.89 -6.89 12.89
N ASP A 110 -1.85 -6.04 13.91
CA ASP A 110 -0.95 -4.89 13.97
C ASP A 110 0.29 -5.30 14.75
N ASP A 111 1.46 -5.26 14.11
CA ASP A 111 2.72 -5.78 14.67
C ASP A 111 3.85 -4.74 14.62
N GLY A 112 4.02 -4.05 15.75
CA GLY A 112 5.12 -3.10 15.96
C GLY A 112 6.47 -3.74 16.29
N THR A 113 6.63 -5.06 16.25
CA THR A 113 7.86 -5.75 16.70
C THR A 113 8.78 -6.17 15.55
N MET A 114 8.40 -5.89 14.30
CA MET A 114 9.17 -6.31 13.14
C MET A 114 10.48 -5.52 12.99
N ALA A 115 11.61 -6.21 13.13
CA ALA A 115 12.93 -5.60 13.01
C ALA A 115 13.10 -4.83 11.68
N GLU A 116 13.69 -3.63 11.80
CA GLU A 116 14.09 -2.77 10.68
C GLU A 116 12.95 -2.26 9.77
N ARG A 117 11.68 -2.55 10.08
CA ARG A 117 10.52 -2.08 9.31
C ARG A 117 10.22 -0.61 9.61
N ARG A 118 9.63 0.08 8.63
CA ARG A 118 9.29 1.51 8.73
C ARG A 118 8.24 1.80 9.81
N GLY A 119 7.25 0.91 9.97
CA GLY A 119 6.12 1.09 10.90
C GLY A 119 6.32 0.48 12.27
N SER A 120 7.40 -0.26 12.48
CA SER A 120 7.82 -0.78 13.79
C SER A 120 8.64 0.24 14.56
#